data_AF-A0A926ZG74-F1
#
_entry.id   AF-A0A926ZG74-F1
#
_cell.length_a   1.000
_cell.length_b   1.000
_cell.length_c   1.000
_cell.angle_alpha   90.00
_cell.angle_beta   90.00
_cell.angle_gamma   90.00
#
_symmetry.space_group_name_H-M   'P 1'
#
loop_
_entity.id
_entity.type
_entity.pdbx_description
1 polymer ?
#
loop_
_entity_poly.entity_id
_entity_poly.type
_entity_poly.pdbx_seq_one_letter_code
_entity_poly.pdbx_strand_id
1 'polypeptide(L)'
;MTNKKLATFRIDASKWQAFQQWAKRSGSNASALLVEYIEECLDTAPTRRSIFPLNQTANNIDERIGSIDERLKLLEASVERRVKEAIEQQIAYHLAELASKSEKSQP
;
A
#
# COMPACT_ATOMS: atom_id res chain seq x y z
N MET A 1 10.24 -20.53 34.54
CA MET A 1 9.11 -21.47 34.35
C MET A 1 8.04 -20.73 33.54
N THR A 2 7.66 -21.23 32.36
CA THR A 2 6.61 -20.59 31.54
C THR A 2 5.26 -20.82 32.20
N ASN A 3 4.65 -19.75 32.71
CA ASN A 3 3.38 -19.77 33.42
C ASN A 3 2.23 -19.96 32.41
N LYS A 4 2.06 -21.18 31.89
CA LYS A 4 1.02 -21.52 30.91
C LYS A 4 -0.33 -21.67 31.61
N LYS A 5 -1.35 -20.95 31.13
CA LYS A 5 -2.72 -21.03 31.64
C LYS A 5 -3.63 -21.75 30.64
N LEU A 6 -4.48 -22.65 31.12
CA LEU A 6 -5.49 -23.30 30.30
C LEU A 6 -6.66 -22.34 30.06
N ALA A 7 -6.95 -22.05 28.79
CA ALA A 7 -8.14 -21.33 28.37
C ALA A 7 -9.18 -22.31 27.81
N THR A 8 -10.44 -22.13 28.20
CA THR A 8 -11.57 -22.89 27.65
C THR A 8 -12.61 -21.91 27.11
N PHE A 9 -13.17 -22.21 25.94
CA PHE A 9 -14.17 -21.38 25.29
C PHE A 9 -15.16 -22.26 24.51
N ARG A 10 -16.35 -21.72 24.23
CA ARG A 10 -17.35 -22.38 23.38
C ARG A 10 -17.17 -21.93 21.94
N ILE A 11 -17.31 -22.86 21.00
CA ILE A 11 -17.23 -22.64 19.56
C ILE A 11 -18.12 -23.65 18.84
N ASP A 12 -18.68 -23.26 17.69
CA ASP A 12 -19.45 -24.17 16.85
C ASP A 12 -18.58 -25.35 16.40
N ALA A 13 -19.12 -26.57 16.52
CA ALA A 13 -18.38 -27.79 16.18
C ALA A 13 -17.86 -27.78 14.73
N SER A 14 -18.66 -27.29 13.79
CA SER A 14 -18.28 -27.18 12.38
C SER A 14 -17.11 -26.23 12.16
N LYS A 15 -17.11 -25.07 12.84
CA LYS A 15 -16.01 -24.09 12.77
C LYS A 15 -14.74 -24.63 13.39
N TRP A 16 -14.84 -25.30 14.55
CA TRP A 16 -13.70 -25.93 15.18
C TRP A 16 -13.08 -27.02 14.31
N GLN A 17 -13.92 -27.87 13.70
CA GLN A 17 -13.45 -28.91 12.79
C GLN A 17 -12.75 -28.33 11.56
N ALA A 18 -13.30 -27.26 10.96
CA ALA A 18 -12.66 -26.58 9.83
C ALA A 18 -11.29 -26.00 10.22
N PHE A 19 -11.21 -25.36 11.39
CA PHE A 19 -9.96 -24.82 11.94
C PHE A 19 -8.92 -25.92 12.21
N GLN A 20 -9.33 -27.07 12.78
CA GLN A 20 -8.46 -28.22 12.98
C GLN A 20 -7.92 -28.80 11.66
N GLN A 21 -8.76 -28.87 10.62
CA GLN A 21 -8.32 -29.32 9.29
C GLN A 21 -7.30 -28.36 8.69
N TRP A 22 -7.53 -27.05 8.83
CA TRP A 22 -6.62 -26.05 8.35
C TRP A 22 -5.26 -26.14 9.07
N ALA A 23 -5.24 -26.27 10.40
CA ALA A 23 -4.00 -26.45 11.15
C ALA A 23 -3.20 -27.65 10.66
N LYS A 24 -3.86 -28.78 10.39
CA LYS A 24 -3.22 -29.98 9.84
C LYS A 24 -2.60 -29.73 8.47
N ARG A 25 -3.28 -29.00 7.57
CA ARG A 25 -2.76 -28.64 6.24
C ARG A 25 -1.51 -27.78 6.34
N SER A 26 -1.44 -26.91 7.34
CA SER A 26 -0.29 -26.06 7.62
C SER A 26 0.83 -26.78 8.42
N GLY A 27 0.73 -28.09 8.64
CA GLY A 27 1.71 -28.87 9.38
C GLY A 27 1.73 -28.61 10.89
N SER A 28 0.66 -28.03 11.44
CA SER A 28 0.52 -27.67 12.86
C SER A 28 -0.69 -28.34 13.50
N ASN A 29 -0.93 -28.07 14.78
CA ASN A 29 -2.14 -28.47 15.50
C ASN A 29 -2.98 -27.24 15.88
N ALA A 30 -4.27 -27.44 16.11
CA ALA A 30 -5.19 -26.32 16.35
C ALA A 30 -4.78 -25.45 17.55
N SER A 31 -4.29 -26.05 18.64
CA SER A 31 -3.87 -25.29 19.81
C SER A 31 -2.62 -24.46 19.53
N ALA A 32 -1.62 -25.01 18.84
CA ALA A 32 -0.42 -24.30 18.44
C ALA A 32 -0.75 -23.14 17.48
N LEU A 33 -1.62 -23.40 16.49
CA LEU A 33 -2.06 -22.39 15.54
C LEU A 33 -2.89 -21.28 16.21
N LEU A 34 -3.70 -21.61 17.23
CA LEU A 34 -4.45 -20.62 18.00
C LEU A 34 -3.53 -19.77 18.88
N VAL A 35 -2.50 -20.35 19.48
CA VAL A 35 -1.49 -19.61 20.24
C VAL A 35 -0.73 -18.65 19.32
N GLU A 36 -0.29 -19.13 18.16
CA GLU A 36 0.38 -18.31 17.15
C GLU A 36 -0.50 -17.15 16.67
N TYR A 37 -1.80 -17.41 16.45
CA TYR A 37 -2.76 -16.35 16.12
C TYR A 37 -2.87 -15.28 17.21
N ILE A 38 -2.95 -15.70 18.48
CA ILE A 38 -3.02 -14.77 19.62
C ILE A 38 -1.73 -13.96 19.72
N GLU A 39 -0.58 -14.59 19.54
CA GLU A 39 0.71 -13.91 19.55
C GLU A 39 0.86 -12.93 18.38
N GLU A 40 0.32 -13.24 17.20
CA GLU A 40 0.26 -12.33 16.04
C GLU A 40 -0.68 -11.14 16.30
N CYS A 41 -1.82 -11.36 16.96
CA CYS A 41 -2.75 -10.27 17.34
C CYS A 41 -2.15 -9.33 18.40
N LEU A 42 -1.23 -9.82 19.22
CA LEU A 42 -0.57 -9.05 20.28
C LEU A 42 0.78 -8.47 19.85
N ASP A 43 1.20 -8.69 18.60
CA ASP A 43 2.53 -8.32 18.08
C ASP A 43 3.69 -8.88 18.93
N THR A 44 3.47 -10.02 19.59
CA THR A 44 4.46 -10.67 20.48
C THR A 44 5.26 -11.77 19.79
N ALA A 45 4.92 -12.12 18.54
CA ALA A 45 5.64 -13.13 17.77
C ALA A 45 6.66 -12.50 16.80
N PRO A 46 7.92 -12.99 16.76
CA PRO A 46 8.90 -12.51 15.79
C PRO A 46 8.49 -13.01 14.40
N THR A 47 7.92 -12.11 13.58
CA THR A 47 7.66 -12.18 12.14
C THR A 47 8.21 -13.42 11.42
N ARG A 48 7.54 -14.57 11.57
CA ARG A 48 7.64 -15.69 10.64
C ARG A 48 6.34 -15.69 9.86
N ARG A 49 6.33 -14.99 8.72
CA ARG A 49 5.27 -15.00 7.68
C ARG A 49 3.87 -15.22 8.25
N SER A 50 3.20 -14.12 8.61
CA SER A 50 1.76 -14.04 8.91
C SER A 50 0.97 -15.15 8.19
N ILE A 51 0.57 -16.17 8.95
CA ILE A 51 -0.22 -17.30 8.44
C ILE A 51 -1.70 -16.86 8.31
N PHE A 52 -2.06 -15.78 9.01
CA PHE A 52 -3.39 -15.23 9.08
C PHE A 52 -3.46 -13.89 8.34
N PRO A 53 -4.30 -13.75 7.30
CA PRO A 53 -4.36 -12.54 6.48
C PRO A 53 -5.10 -11.40 7.19
N LEU A 54 -4.61 -10.92 8.33
CA LEU A 54 -5.28 -9.90 9.14
C LEU A 54 -4.46 -8.61 9.34
N ASN A 55 -3.13 -8.66 9.36
CA ASN A 55 -2.29 -7.45 9.55
C ASN A 55 -1.35 -7.14 8.38
N GLN A 56 -1.13 -8.07 7.44
CA GLN A 56 -0.35 -7.78 6.24
C GLN A 56 -1.06 -6.80 5.31
N THR A 57 -2.39 -6.73 5.33
CA THR A 57 -3.15 -5.87 4.42
C THR A 57 -3.13 -4.41 4.87
N ALA A 58 -3.23 -4.11 6.17
CA ALA A 58 -3.25 -2.74 6.68
C ALA A 58 -1.89 -2.04 6.49
N ASN A 59 -0.80 -2.70 6.91
CA ASN A 59 0.56 -2.16 6.72
C ASN A 59 0.92 -2.03 5.23
N ASN A 60 0.47 -2.97 4.38
CA ASN A 60 0.65 -2.88 2.94
C ASN A 60 -0.19 -1.76 2.30
N ILE A 61 -1.37 -1.45 2.84
CA ILE A 61 -2.21 -0.35 2.37
C ILE A 61 -1.54 0.99 2.69
N ASP A 62 -1.04 1.20 3.90
CA ASP A 62 -0.38 2.46 4.26
C ASP A 62 0.90 2.70 3.45
N GLU A 63 1.72 1.66 3.25
CA GLU A 63 2.90 1.73 2.37
C GLU A 63 2.52 2.03 0.91
N ARG A 64 1.43 1.41 0.41
CA ARG A 64 0.93 1.66 -0.94
C ARG A 64 0.35 3.06 -1.10
N ILE A 65 -0.36 3.57 -0.09
CA ILE A 65 -0.87 4.95 -0.07
C ILE A 65 0.31 5.92 -0.11
N GLY A 66 1.33 5.73 0.74
CA GLY A 66 2.54 6.57 0.72
C GLY A 66 3.27 6.54 -0.62
N SER A 67 3.37 5.35 -1.25
CA SER A 67 3.94 5.22 -2.60
C SER A 67 3.11 5.94 -3.68
N ILE A 68 1.77 5.89 -3.58
CA ILE A 68 0.87 6.59 -4.50
C ILE A 68 0.99 8.10 -4.33
N ASP A 69 1.04 8.60 -3.09
CA ASP A 69 1.19 10.03 -2.80
C ASP A 69 2.50 10.59 -3.38
N GLU A 70 3.61 9.88 -3.24
CA GLU A 70 4.87 10.34 -3.84
C GLU A 70 4.84 10.32 -5.37
N ARG A 71 4.20 9.31 -5.97
CA ARG A 71 4.01 9.28 -7.43
C ARG A 71 3.12 10.41 -7.92
N LEU A 72 2.09 10.78 -7.15
CA LEU A 72 1.22 11.90 -7.46
C LEU A 72 1.98 13.23 -7.41
N LYS A 73 2.76 13.49 -6.35
CA LYS A 73 3.61 14.70 -6.25
C LYS A 73 4.57 14.83 -7.44
N LEU A 74 5.23 13.72 -7.82
CA LEU A 74 6.13 13.71 -8.98
C LEU A 74 5.39 13.97 -10.29
N LEU A 75 4.19 13.42 -10.44
CA LEU A 75 3.37 13.64 -11.62
C LEU A 75 2.88 15.09 -11.71
N GLU A 76 2.43 15.67 -10.60
CA GLU A 76 2.02 17.08 -10.50
C GLU A 76 3.17 18.00 -10.90
N ALA A 77 4.36 17.83 -10.31
CA ALA A 77 5.53 18.62 -10.66
C ALA A 77 5.95 18.46 -12.14
N SER A 78 5.77 17.25 -12.70
CA SER A 78 6.04 16.99 -14.12
C SER A 78 5.05 17.68 -15.04
N VAL A 79 3.76 17.65 -14.70
CA VAL A 79 2.70 18.34 -15.45
C VAL A 79 2.90 19.85 -15.38
N GLU A 80 3.17 20.39 -14.19
CA GLU A 80 3.41 21.83 -14.00
C GLU A 80 4.57 22.33 -14.88
N ARG A 81 5.69 21.60 -14.89
CA ARG A 81 6.85 21.91 -15.74
C ARG A 81 6.48 21.92 -17.23
N ARG A 82 5.79 20.88 -17.70
CA ARG A 82 5.40 20.75 -19.11
C ARG A 82 4.44 21.85 -19.55
N VAL A 83 3.50 22.21 -18.68
CA VAL A 83 2.57 23.32 -18.93
C VAL A 83 3.33 24.64 -19.05
N LYS A 84 4.28 24.89 -18.13
CA LYS A 84 5.12 26.08 -18.17
C LYS A 84 5.93 26.18 -19.47
N GLU A 85 6.62 25.11 -19.84
CA GLU A 85 7.41 25.04 -21.08
C GLU A 85 6.54 25.29 -22.33
N ALA A 86 5.34 24.70 -22.38
CA ALA A 86 4.41 24.90 -23.49
C ALA A 86 3.93 26.36 -23.59
N ILE A 87 3.66 27.02 -22.46
CA ILE A 87 3.29 28.43 -22.42
C ILE A 87 4.46 29.30 -22.91
N GLU A 88 5.68 29.05 -22.45
CA GLU A 88 6.87 29.80 -22.85
C GLU A 88 7.14 29.68 -24.36
N GLN A 89 7.03 28.46 -24.91
CA GLN A 89 7.17 28.22 -26.34
C GLN A 89 6.10 28.96 -27.16
N GLN A 90 4.85 28.94 -26.68
CA GLN A 90 3.74 29.61 -27.35
C GLN A 90 3.91 31.13 -27.33
N ILE A 91 4.36 31.70 -26.21
CA ILE A 91 4.69 33.14 -26.11
C ILE A 91 5.81 33.49 -27.08
N ALA A 92 6.90 32.71 -27.11
CA ALA A 92 8.03 32.95 -28.01
C ALA A 92 7.61 32.90 -29.49
N TYR A 93 6.75 31.94 -29.85
CA TYR A 93 6.19 31.84 -31.20
C TYR A 93 5.39 33.10 -31.60
N HIS A 94 4.44 33.54 -30.75
CA HIS A 94 3.63 34.72 -31.03
C HIS A 94 4.47 36.00 -31.11
N LEU A 95 5.50 36.14 -30.25
CA LEU A 95 6.42 37.29 -30.31
C LEU A 95 7.21 37.32 -31.62
N ALA A 96 7.72 36.18 -32.07
CA ALA A 96 8.44 36.07 -33.35
C ALA A 96 7.52 36.36 -34.56
N GLU A 97 6.27 35.90 -34.49
CA GLU A 97 5.27 36.17 -35.53
C GLU A 97 4.92 37.66 -35.62
N LEU A 98 4.75 38.32 -34.47
CA LEU A 98 4.48 39.76 -34.39
C LEU A 98 5.66 40.59 -34.93
N ALA A 99 6.89 40.26 -34.55
CA ALA A 99 8.09 40.93 -35.07
C ALA A 99 8.24 40.78 -36.60
N SER A 100 7.98 39.58 -37.11
CA SER A 100 8.01 39.29 -38.55
C SER A 100 6.93 40.05 -39.34
N LYS A 101 5.78 40.34 -38.70
CA LYS A 101 4.69 41.12 -39.29
C LYS A 101 4.95 42.63 -39.24
N SER A 102 5.64 43.13 -38.21
CA SER A 102 6.00 44.55 -38.12
C SER A 102 7.09 44.94 -39.13
N GLU A 103 8.09 44.08 -39.38
CA GLU A 103 9.14 44.32 -40.38
C GLU A 103 8.59 44.35 -41.81
N LYS A 104 7.55 43.58 -42.11
CA LYS A 104 6.89 43.58 -43.43
C LYS A 104 5.94 44.77 -43.67
N SER A 105 5.67 45.57 -42.64
CA SER A 105 4.73 46.71 -42.69
C SER A 105 5.42 48.08 -42.59
N GLN A 106 6.75 48.14 -42.50
CA GLN A 106 7.49 49.40 -42.64
C GLN A 106 7.78 49.68 -44.14
N PRO A 107 7.34 50.83 -44.69
CA PRO A 107 7.60 51.23 -46.07
C PRO A 107 9.05 51.60 -46.36
#